data_AF-A0A9W4LS67-F1
#
_entry.id   AF-A0A9W4LS67-F1
#
_cell.length_a   1.000
_cell.length_b   1.000
_cell.length_c   1.000
_cell.angle_alpha   90.00
_cell.angle_beta   90.00
_cell.angle_gamma   90.00
#
_symmetry.space_group_name_H-M   'P 1'
#
loop_
_entity.id
_entity.type
_entity.pdbx_description
1 polymer ?
#
loop_
_entity_poly.entity_id
_entity_poly.type
_entity_poly.pdbx_seq_one_letter_code
_entity_poly.pdbx_strand_id
1 'polypeptide(L)'
;MARKSALYRSMDDIYFGPDEESCGIYVMEDDRGYVKIGRSYCPGTRCLSMQTGHPWPLKVAWAGRGRYKEVIKLEREVHKWLEDTVNKMNGEWYLMDTKAAVGAIERRATTLKIMIKPDWLYVFEDGLYP
;
A
#
# COMPACT_ATOMS: atom_id res chain seq x y z
N MET A 1 -9.85 -25.24 -21.69
CA MET A 1 -9.64 -23.82 -21.31
C MET A 1 -9.28 -23.77 -19.83
N ALA A 2 -8.00 -23.60 -19.51
CA ALA A 2 -7.55 -23.54 -18.12
C ALA A 2 -7.96 -22.21 -17.49
N ARG A 3 -8.74 -22.26 -16.41
CA ARG A 3 -9.05 -21.09 -15.57
C ARG A 3 -7.74 -20.58 -14.98
N LYS A 4 -7.45 -19.30 -15.16
CA LYS A 4 -6.34 -18.60 -14.48
C LYS A 4 -6.59 -18.73 -12.97
N SER A 5 -5.83 -19.60 -12.30
CA SER A 5 -5.80 -19.68 -10.85
C SER A 5 -5.11 -18.42 -10.31
N ALA A 6 -5.85 -17.59 -9.59
CA ALA A 6 -5.26 -16.56 -8.75
C ALA A 6 -4.37 -17.26 -7.71
N LEU A 7 -3.07 -16.96 -7.71
CA LEU A 7 -2.20 -17.40 -6.63
C LEU A 7 -2.62 -16.65 -5.37
N TYR A 8 -3.23 -17.37 -4.43
CA TYR A 8 -3.36 -16.91 -3.06
C TYR A 8 -1.96 -16.78 -2.48
N ARG A 9 -1.59 -15.54 -2.15
CA ARG A 9 -0.40 -15.24 -1.36
C ARG A 9 -0.89 -14.92 0.05
N SER A 10 -0.48 -15.72 1.03
CA SER A 10 -0.68 -15.48 2.45
C SER A 10 -0.20 -14.08 2.84
N MET A 11 -0.65 -13.52 3.96
CA MET A 11 -0.21 -12.19 4.40
C MET A 11 1.32 -12.09 4.62
N ASP A 12 1.99 -13.23 4.77
CA ASP A 12 3.46 -13.37 4.86
C ASP A 12 4.16 -13.36 3.48
N ASP A 13 3.43 -13.52 2.38
CA ASP A 13 3.97 -13.58 1.02
C ASP A 13 4.21 -12.20 0.38
N ILE A 14 3.92 -11.11 1.10
CA ILE A 14 4.33 -9.74 0.72
C ILE A 14 5.65 -9.38 1.40
N TYR A 15 6.55 -10.35 1.48
CA TYR A 15 7.89 -10.12 1.96
C TYR A 15 8.76 -9.71 0.77
N PHE A 16 9.18 -8.45 0.75
CA PHE A 16 10.08 -7.96 -0.28
C PHE A 16 11.52 -8.45 -0.10
N GLY A 17 11.86 -9.09 1.03
CA GLY A 17 13.23 -9.51 1.31
C GLY A 17 13.98 -8.47 2.14
N PRO A 18 15.11 -8.88 2.77
CA PRO A 18 16.06 -7.97 3.40
C PRO A 18 17.19 -7.60 2.43
N ASP A 19 16.98 -7.76 1.11
CA ASP A 19 17.88 -7.15 0.15
C ASP A 19 17.86 -5.65 0.46
N GLU A 20 18.91 -5.15 1.10
CA GLU A 20 18.98 -3.80 1.71
C GLU A 20 18.64 -2.67 0.72
N GLU A 21 18.53 -3.02 -0.56
CA GLU A 21 18.18 -2.17 -1.67
C GLU A 21 16.69 -2.13 -2.01
N SER A 22 15.80 -2.97 -1.49
CA SER A 22 14.39 -3.03 -1.93
C SER A 22 13.37 -2.77 -0.81
N CYS A 23 12.28 -2.05 -1.12
CA CYS A 23 11.24 -1.71 -0.16
C CYS A 23 9.86 -1.66 -0.84
N GLY A 24 8.80 -1.90 -0.07
CA GLY A 24 7.44 -1.73 -0.54
C GLY A 24 6.88 -0.37 -0.20
N ILE A 25 6.18 0.26 -1.14
CA ILE A 25 5.18 1.30 -0.88
C ILE A 25 3.80 0.64 -0.93
N TYR A 26 2.87 1.04 -0.06
CA TYR A 26 1.54 0.45 0.03
C TYR A 26 0.44 1.49 0.20
N VAL A 27 -0.76 1.08 -0.17
CA VAL A 27 -2.03 1.73 0.20
C VAL A 27 -2.79 0.73 1.06
N MET A 28 -3.15 1.16 2.26
CA MET A 28 -4.00 0.43 3.18
C MET A 28 -5.32 1.17 3.28
N GLU A 29 -6.43 0.45 3.28
CA GLU A 29 -7.76 1.06 3.43
C GLU A 29 -8.50 0.45 4.62
N ASP A 30 -9.38 1.25 5.21
CA ASP A 30 -10.39 0.78 6.15
C ASP A 30 -11.78 0.71 5.50
N ASP A 31 -12.71 0.03 6.17
CA ASP A 31 -14.09 -0.15 5.69
C ASP A 31 -14.91 1.16 5.61
N ARG A 32 -14.35 2.29 6.05
CA ARG A 32 -14.98 3.60 5.95
C ARG A 32 -14.44 4.42 4.77
N GLY A 33 -13.51 3.87 4.00
CA GLY A 33 -12.91 4.53 2.85
C GLY A 33 -11.80 5.52 3.22
N TYR A 34 -11.21 5.40 4.40
CA TYR A 34 -9.96 6.09 4.70
C TYR A 34 -8.80 5.27 4.20
N VAL A 35 -7.81 5.95 3.62
CA VAL A 35 -6.60 5.32 3.13
C VAL A 35 -5.38 5.84 3.85
N LYS A 36 -4.44 4.93 4.10
CA LYS A 36 -3.09 5.23 4.53
C LYS A 36 -2.12 4.86 3.43
N ILE A 37 -1.22 5.79 3.13
CA ILE A 37 -0.04 5.53 2.32
C ILE A 37 1.13 5.34 3.26
N GLY A 38 1.98 4.37 2.98
CA GLY A 38 3.22 4.20 3.72
C GLY A 38 4.16 3.23 3.04
N ARG A 39 5.28 2.95 3.69
CA ARG A 39 6.25 1.94 3.23
C ARG A 39 6.53 0.85 4.26
N SER A 40 6.85 -0.34 3.77
CA SER A 40 7.25 -1.49 4.59
C SER A 40 7.94 -2.54 3.71
N TYR A 41 8.86 -3.31 4.29
CA TYR A 41 9.36 -4.54 3.66
C TYR A 41 8.31 -5.66 3.66
N CYS A 42 7.35 -5.59 4.59
CA CYS A 42 6.20 -6.48 4.66
C CYS A 42 4.93 -5.67 4.98
N PRO A 43 4.20 -5.18 3.96
CA PRO A 43 2.93 -4.48 4.13
C PRO A 43 1.88 -5.30 4.87
N GLY A 44 1.84 -6.62 4.67
CA GLY A 44 0.90 -7.53 5.35
C GLY A 44 1.09 -7.54 6.87
N THR A 45 2.32 -7.83 7.33
CA THR A 45 2.66 -7.74 8.77
C THR A 45 2.46 -6.32 9.31
N ARG A 46 2.74 -5.28 8.51
CA ARG A 46 2.49 -3.89 8.91
C ARG A 46 0.99 -3.63 9.11
N CYS A 47 0.13 -4.18 8.25
CA CYS A 47 -1.32 -4.12 8.38
C CYS A 47 -1.80 -4.75 9.69
N LEU A 48 -1.33 -5.97 10.00
CA LEU A 48 -1.65 -6.66 11.26
C LEU A 48 -1.20 -5.85 12.49
N SER A 49 0.02 -5.32 12.45
CA SER A 49 0.53 -4.45 13.53
C SER A 49 -0.34 -3.21 13.71
N MET A 50 -0.76 -2.58 12.62
CA MET A 50 -1.62 -1.40 12.66
C MET A 50 -3.05 -1.69 13.10
N GLN A 51 -3.58 -2.87 12.79
CA GLN A 51 -4.93 -3.29 13.17
C GLN A 51 -5.14 -3.24 14.69
N THR A 52 -4.10 -3.54 15.48
CA THR A 52 -4.18 -3.51 16.95
C THR A 52 -4.57 -2.14 17.52
N GLY A 53 -4.29 -1.06 16.80
CA GLY A 53 -4.62 0.31 17.20
C GLY A 53 -5.73 0.96 16.36
N HIS A 54 -6.31 0.25 15.39
CA HIS A 54 -7.35 0.79 14.51
C HIS A 54 -8.71 0.16 14.82
N PRO A 55 -9.79 0.96 15.00
CA PRO A 55 -11.10 0.44 15.39
C PRO A 55 -11.85 -0.27 14.26
N TRP A 56 -11.39 -0.17 13.02
CA TRP A 56 -12.04 -0.76 11.83
C TRP A 56 -11.14 -1.81 11.18
N PRO A 57 -11.69 -2.78 10.43
CA PRO A 57 -10.88 -3.71 9.65
C PRO A 57 -9.98 -2.97 8.67
N LEU A 58 -8.71 -3.38 8.63
CA LEU A 58 -7.69 -2.87 7.72
C LEU A 58 -7.34 -3.93 6.69
N LYS A 59 -7.11 -3.48 5.46
CA LYS A 59 -6.52 -4.32 4.41
C LYS A 59 -5.51 -3.56 3.58
N VAL A 60 -4.50 -4.28 3.10
CA VAL A 60 -3.57 -3.76 2.09
C VAL A 60 -4.28 -3.82 0.74
N ALA A 61 -4.76 -2.67 0.27
CA ALA A 61 -5.51 -2.57 -0.98
C ALA A 61 -4.57 -2.54 -2.21
N TRP A 62 -3.34 -2.07 -2.04
CA TRP A 62 -2.31 -2.07 -3.07
C TRP A 62 -0.91 -2.07 -2.46
N ALA A 63 0.05 -2.69 -3.15
CA ALA A 63 1.46 -2.56 -2.84
C ALA A 63 2.30 -2.54 -4.12
N GLY A 64 3.44 -1.87 -4.04
CA GLY A 64 4.43 -1.85 -5.12
C GLY A 64 5.84 -1.87 -4.54
N ARG A 65 6.73 -2.60 -5.22
CA ARG A 65 8.14 -2.72 -4.83
C ARG A 65 8.99 -1.74 -5.61
N GLY A 66 9.93 -1.08 -4.93
CA GLY A 66 10.95 -0.24 -5.55
C GLY A 66 12.26 -0.31 -4.78
N ARG A 67 13.25 0.50 -5.17
CA ARG A 67 14.49 0.59 -4.40
C ARG A 67 14.27 1.37 -3.11
N TYR A 68 14.88 0.95 -2.00
CA TYR A 68 14.64 1.52 -0.66
C TYR A 68 14.76 3.04 -0.62
N LYS A 69 15.87 3.59 -1.11
CA LYS A 69 16.10 5.05 -1.15
C LYS A 69 15.09 5.79 -2.03
N GLU A 70 14.65 5.15 -3.11
CA GLU A 70 13.65 5.74 -4.02
C GLU A 70 12.26 5.70 -3.41
N VAL A 71 11.89 4.60 -2.75
CA VAL A 71 10.60 4.44 -2.07
C VAL A 71 10.46 5.44 -0.93
N ILE A 72 11.52 5.67 -0.14
CA ILE A 72 11.51 6.74 0.89
C ILE A 72 11.25 8.10 0.25
N LYS A 73 11.97 8.42 -0.83
CA LYS A 73 11.80 9.69 -1.54
C LYS A 73 10.38 9.80 -2.09
N LEU A 74 9.86 8.74 -2.68
CA LEU A 74 8.53 8.68 -3.27
C LEU A 74 7.44 8.88 -2.22
N GLU A 75 7.45 8.11 -1.13
CA GLU A 75 6.51 8.23 0.00
C GLU A 75 6.44 9.68 0.48
N ARG A 76 7.59 10.30 0.75
CA ARG A 76 7.66 11.69 1.21
C ARG A 76 7.05 12.68 0.23
N GLU A 77 7.35 12.55 -1.07
CA GLU A 77 6.80 13.46 -2.09
C GLU A 77 5.30 13.24 -2.33
N VAL A 78 4.81 12.01 -2.16
CA VAL A 78 3.37 11.70 -2.20
C VAL A 78 2.66 12.35 -1.03
N HIS A 79 3.16 12.19 0.20
CA HIS A 79 2.56 12.82 1.39
C HIS A 79 2.54 14.34 1.26
N LYS A 80 3.65 14.95 0.84
CA LYS A 80 3.72 16.40 0.61
C LYS A 80 2.68 16.87 -0.40
N TRP A 81 2.57 16.17 -1.54
CA TRP A 81 1.59 16.53 -2.56
C TRP A 81 0.14 16.38 -2.08
N LEU A 82 -0.15 15.36 -1.27
CA LEU A 82 -1.48 15.12 -0.71
C LEU A 82 -1.84 16.11 0.40
N GLU A 83 -0.88 16.52 1.21
CA GLU A 83 -1.06 17.58 2.22
C GLU A 83 -1.50 18.89 1.58
N ASP A 84 -0.98 19.21 0.39
CA ASP A 84 -1.32 20.42 -0.33
C ASP A 84 -2.67 20.34 -1.06
N THR A 85 -3.25 19.14 -1.24
CA THR A 85 -4.37 18.92 -2.18
C THR A 85 -5.60 18.22 -1.60
N VAL A 86 -5.49 17.56 -0.44
CA VAL A 86 -6.57 16.72 0.11
C VAL A 86 -6.72 16.93 1.62
N ASN A 87 -7.94 16.79 2.12
CA ASN A 87 -8.23 16.82 3.56
C ASN A 87 -7.52 15.68 4.30
N LYS A 88 -6.37 16.00 4.89
CA LYS A 88 -5.67 15.17 5.86
C LYS A 88 -6.45 15.16 7.17
N MET A 89 -6.81 13.99 7.67
CA MET A 89 -7.58 13.86 8.91
C MET A 89 -6.64 13.89 10.12
N ASN A 90 -5.75 12.90 10.24
CA ASN A 90 -4.73 12.82 11.28
C ASN A 90 -3.62 11.84 10.86
N GLY A 91 -2.35 12.20 11.09
CA GLY A 91 -1.21 11.41 10.60
C GLY A 91 -1.24 11.23 9.08
N GLU A 92 -0.79 10.08 8.59
CA GLU A 92 -0.72 9.75 7.16
C GLU A 92 -2.04 9.12 6.61
N TRP A 93 -3.19 9.52 7.18
CA TRP A 93 -4.52 9.06 6.76
C TRP A 93 -5.27 10.13 5.97
N TYR A 94 -5.87 9.70 4.86
CA TYR A 94 -6.55 10.55 3.89
C TYR A 94 -7.95 10.02 3.61
N LEU A 95 -8.93 10.93 3.49
CA LEU A 95 -10.26 10.57 3.01
C LEU A 95 -10.26 10.62 1.47
N MET A 96 -9.98 9.49 0.83
CA MET A 96 -9.98 9.34 -0.63
C MET A 96 -10.10 7.88 -1.06
N ASP A 97 -10.54 7.67 -2.30
CA ASP A 97 -10.52 6.34 -2.94
C ASP A 97 -9.08 5.81 -3.07
N THR A 98 -8.89 4.53 -2.78
CA THR A 98 -7.67 3.76 -3.08
C THR A 98 -7.15 3.98 -4.49
N LYS A 99 -8.02 4.05 -5.51
CA LYS A 99 -7.58 4.36 -6.89
C LYS A 99 -6.95 5.74 -7.00
N ALA A 100 -7.47 6.73 -6.28
CA ALA A 100 -6.89 8.07 -6.25
C ALA A 100 -5.53 8.07 -5.53
N ALA A 101 -5.39 7.30 -4.44
CA ALA A 101 -4.13 7.12 -3.72
C ALA A 101 -3.06 6.43 -4.59
N VAL A 102 -3.41 5.33 -5.24
CA VAL A 102 -2.52 4.63 -6.18
C VAL A 102 -2.12 5.55 -7.33
N GLY A 103 -3.08 6.28 -7.93
CA GLY A 103 -2.79 7.25 -8.97
C GLY A 103 -1.87 8.39 -8.50
N ALA A 104 -1.94 8.80 -7.23
CA ALA A 104 -1.00 9.76 -6.65
C ALA A 104 0.42 9.20 -6.60
N ILE A 105 0.57 7.95 -6.15
CA ILE A 105 1.85 7.24 -6.12
C ILE A 105 2.43 7.11 -7.53
N GLU A 106 1.65 6.64 -8.50
CA GLU A 106 2.10 6.44 -9.88
C GLU A 106 2.50 7.75 -10.57
N ARG A 107 1.72 8.83 -10.40
CA ARG A 107 2.06 10.15 -10.95
C ARG A 107 3.37 10.68 -10.37
N ARG A 108 3.59 10.51 -9.06
CA ARG A 108 4.83 10.96 -8.41
C ARG A 108 6.01 10.08 -8.78
N ALA A 109 5.84 8.77 -8.85
CA ALA A 109 6.85 7.84 -9.34
C ALA A 109 7.31 8.22 -10.75
N THR A 110 6.35 8.52 -11.64
CA THR A 110 6.63 8.98 -13.02
C THR A 110 7.41 10.30 -13.03
N THR A 111 6.97 11.29 -12.25
CA THR A 111 7.64 12.61 -12.15
C THR A 111 9.09 12.47 -11.66
N LEU A 112 9.30 11.59 -10.68
CA LEU A 112 10.61 11.34 -10.08
C LEU A 112 11.48 10.36 -10.87
N LYS A 113 10.95 9.76 -11.95
CA LYS A 113 11.57 8.68 -12.71
C LYS A 113 11.94 7.46 -11.85
N ILE A 114 11.10 7.16 -10.87
CA ILE A 114 11.25 6.01 -9.97
C ILE A 114 10.45 4.85 -10.54
N MET A 115 11.09 3.69 -10.67
CA MET A 115 10.43 2.46 -11.09
C MET A 115 9.81 1.76 -9.89
N ILE A 116 8.49 1.65 -9.90
CA ILE A 116 7.74 0.80 -8.97
C ILE A 116 7.18 -0.38 -9.74
N LYS A 117 7.48 -1.59 -9.28
CA LYS A 117 6.87 -2.82 -9.77
C LYS A 117 5.62 -3.07 -8.94
N PRO A 118 4.41 -2.93 -9.50
CA PRO A 118 3.20 -3.21 -8.74
C PRO A 118 3.16 -4.71 -8.42
N ASP A 119 3.03 -5.03 -7.14
CA ASP A 119 2.66 -6.37 -6.69
C ASP A 119 1.17 -6.32 -6.40
N TRP A 120 0.38 -6.60 -7.43
CA TRP A 120 -1.07 -6.70 -7.29
C TRP A 120 -1.39 -7.89 -6.39
N LEU A 121 -1.73 -7.61 -5.15
CA LEU A 121 -2.38 -8.56 -4.27
C LEU A 121 -3.85 -8.63 -4.68
N TYR A 122 -4.26 -9.81 -5.11
CA TYR A 122 -5.67 -10.13 -5.27
C TYR A 122 -6.35 -9.99 -3.91
N VAL A 123 -7.39 -9.16 -3.86
CA VAL A 123 -8.32 -9.07 -2.75
C VAL A 123 -9.08 -10.40 -2.70
N PHE A 124 -9.16 -11.00 -1.51
CA PHE A 124 -10.05 -12.11 -1.25
C PHE A 124 -11.49 -11.59 -1.34
N GLU A 125 -12.25 -12.06 -2.31
CA GLU A 125 -13.69 -12.20 -2.12
C GLU A 125 -13.91 -13.33 -1.09
N ASP A 126 -14.86 -13.10 -0.20
CA ASP A 126 -15.39 -14.02 0.80
C ASP A 126 -14.61 -14.12 2.12
N GLY A 127 -14.99 -13.21 3.02
CA GLY A 127 -14.66 -13.30 4.43
C GLY A 127 -15.20 -14.58 5.03
N LEU A 128 -14.31 -15.32 5.69
CA LEU A 128 -14.62 -16.30 6.73
C LEU A 128 -13.34 -16.42 7.57
N TYR A 129 -13.35 -15.83 8.77
CA TYR A 129 -12.48 -16.28 9.86
C TYR A 129 -13.23 -17.38 10.64
N PRO A 130 -12.56 -18.42 11.14
CA PRO A 130 -13.14 -19.33 12.12
C PRO A 130 -13.54 -18.61 13.41
#